data_AF-A0A6I3D325-F1
#
_entry.id   AF-A0A6I3D325-F1
#
_cell.length_a   1.000
_cell.length_b   1.000
_cell.length_c   1.000
_cell.angle_alpha   90.00
_cell.angle_beta   90.00
_cell.angle_gamma   90.00
#
_symmetry.space_group_name_H-M   'P 1'
#
loop_
_entity.id
_entity.type
_entity.pdbx_description
1 polymer ?
#
loop_
_entity_poly.entity_id
_entity_poly.type
_entity_poly.pdbx_seq_one_letter_code
_entity_poly.pdbx_strand_id
1 'polypeptide(L)' 'MRNRWILLGYLALFFTVVSFYDAYKDNTFAVILAAATILITGLLAWVWSIQPNKEK' A
#
# COMPACT_ATOMS: atom_id res chain seq x y z
N MET A 1 15.28 10.18 4.43
CA MET A 1 14.10 9.94 5.31
C MET A 1 12.85 9.45 4.55
N ARG A 2 12.58 9.93 3.34
CA ARG A 2 11.38 9.61 2.53
C ARG A 2 11.07 8.11 2.40
N ASN A 3 12.06 7.29 2.04
CA ASN A 3 11.84 5.85 1.82
C ASN A 3 11.46 5.08 3.11
N ARG A 4 11.91 5.55 4.29
CA ARG A 4 11.54 4.96 5.57
C ARG A 4 10.05 5.16 5.88
N TRP A 5 9.50 6.32 5.54
CA TRP A 5 8.07 6.61 5.68
C TRP A 5 7.22 5.82 4.69
N ILE A 6 7.70 5.65 3.46
CA ILE A 6 7.03 4.80 2.46
C ILE A 6 6.94 3.36 2.96
N LEU A 7 8.03 2.80 3.49
CA LEU A 7 8.05 1.45 4.06
C LEU A 7 7.08 1.30 5.24
N LEU A 8 7.07 2.24 6.18
CA LEU A 8 6.16 2.21 7.34
C LEU A 8 4.70 2.32 6.90
N GLY A 9 4.38 3.20 5.96
CA GLY A 9 3.03 3.33 5.41
C GLY A 9 2.56 2.06 4.71
N TYR A 10 3.43 1.44 3.92
CA TYR A 10 3.12 0.20 3.22
C TYR A 10 2.94 -0.99 4.17
N LEU A 11 3.77 -1.05 5.22
CA LEU A 11 3.65 -2.04 6.28
C LEU A 11 2.30 -1.92 7.00
N ALA A 12 1.91 -0.70 7.38
CA ALA A 12 0.63 -0.45 8.04
C ALA A 12 -0.56 -0.82 7.14
N LEU A 13 -0.49 -0.48 5.85
CA LEU A 13 -1.51 -0.86 4.87
C LEU A 13 -1.64 -2.38 4.78
N PHE A 14 -0.52 -3.09 4.62
CA PHE A 14 -0.51 -4.55 4.55
C PHE A 14 -1.13 -5.20 5.80
N PHE A 15 -0.70 -4.78 6.99
CA PHE A 15 -1.26 -5.31 8.24
C PHE A 15 -2.75 -5.03 8.38
N THR A 16 -3.20 -3.85 7.97
CA THR A 16 -4.63 -3.51 7.98
C THR A 16 -5.41 -4.47 7.09
N VAL A 17 -4.98 -4.65 5.84
CA VAL A 17 -5.66 -5.54 4.89
C VAL A 17 -5.70 -6.98 5.42
N VAL A 18 -4.57 -7.52 5.88
CA VAL A 18 -4.52 -8.89 6.40
C VAL A 18 -5.36 -9.06 7.66
N SER A 19 -5.32 -8.10 8.59
CA SER A 19 -6.06 -8.20 9.87
C SER A 19 -7.57 -8.15 9.67
N PHE A 20 -8.04 -7.42 8.67
CA PHE A 20 -9.46 -7.32 8.34
C PHE A 20 -9.91 -8.35 7.30
N TYR A 21 -9.02 -9.20 6.78
CA TYR A 21 -9.33 -10.13 5.70
C TYR A 21 -10.53 -11.03 6.00
N ASP A 22 -10.59 -11.59 7.21
CA ASP A 22 -11.72 -12.43 7.62
C ASP A 22 -13.08 -11.72 7.56
N ALA A 23 -13.11 -10.39 7.71
CA ALA A 23 -14.33 -9.61 7.67
C ALA A 23 -14.90 -9.41 6.26
N TYR A 24 -14.09 -9.57 5.21
CA TYR A 24 -14.51 -9.32 3.82
C TYR A 24 -14.20 -10.45 2.84
N LYS A 25 -13.59 -11.56 3.29
CA LYS A 25 -13.17 -12.68 2.43
C LYS A 25 -14.27 -13.30 1.59
N ASP A 26 -15.52 -13.30 2.09
CA ASP A 26 -16.66 -13.90 1.38
C ASP A 26 -17.21 -12.98 0.28
N ASN A 27 -16.76 -11.72 0.24
CA ASN A 27 -17.13 -10.76 -0.79
C ASN A 27 -15.99 -10.59 -1.80
N THR A 28 -16.12 -11.25 -2.95
CA THR A 28 -15.16 -11.19 -4.05
C THR A 28 -14.79 -9.76 -4.46
N PHE A 29 -15.76 -8.84 -4.52
CA PHE A 29 -15.48 -7.45 -4.89
C PHE A 29 -14.64 -6.74 -3.84
N ALA A 30 -14.90 -6.98 -2.55
CA ALA A 30 -14.11 -6.40 -1.47
C ALA A 30 -12.66 -6.93 -1.48
N VAL A 31 -12.47 -8.22 -1.74
CA VAL A 31 -11.14 -8.83 -1.89
C VAL A 31 -10.39 -8.23 -3.07
N ILE A 32 -11.04 -8.10 -4.23
CA ILE A 32 -10.44 -7.47 -5.42
C ILE A 32 -10.07 -6.01 -5.12
N LEU A 33 -10.94 -5.28 -4.45
CA LEU A 33 -10.70 -3.88 -4.10
C LEU A 33 -9.53 -3.73 -3.13
N ALA A 34 -9.39 -4.62 -2.15
CA ALA A 34 -8.25 -4.66 -1.25
C ALA A 34 -6.93 -4.95 -2.00
N ALA A 35 -6.94 -5.94 -2.90
CA ALA A 35 -5.78 -6.25 -3.74
C ALA A 35 -5.39 -5.10 -4.66
N ALA A 36 -6.37 -4.47 -5.32
CA ALA A 36 -6.16 -3.31 -6.16
C ALA A 36 -5.59 -2.13 -5.37
N THR A 37 -6.09 -1.90 -4.16
CA THR A 37 -5.62 -0.84 -3.27
C THR A 37 -4.15 -1.03 -2.91
N ILE A 38 -3.74 -2.24 -2.51
CA ILE A 38 -2.33 -2.56 -2.25
C ILE A 38 -1.50 -2.29 -3.49
N LEU A 39 -1.91 -2.82 -4.65
CA LEU A 39 -1.12 -2.73 -5.88
C LEU A 39 -0.92 -1.26 -6.34
N ILE A 40 -2.00 -0.47 -6.35
CA ILE A 40 -1.95 0.94 -6.75
C ILE A 40 -1.11 1.76 -5.78
N THR A 41 -1.32 1.60 -4.48
CA THR A 41 -0.51 2.32 -3.48
C THR A 41 0.96 1.92 -3.56
N GLY A 42 1.27 0.66 -3.91
CA GLY A 42 2.64 0.18 -4.09
C GLY A 42 3.32 0.80 -5.29
N LEU A 43 2.61 0.91 -6.41
CA LEU A 43 3.09 1.60 -7.59
C LEU A 43 3.33 3.10 -7.31
N LEU A 44 2.40 3.78 -6.62
CA LEU A 44 2.56 5.19 -6.25
C LEU A 44 3.76 5.40 -5.31
N ALA A 45 3.89 4.55 -4.30
CA ALA A 45 5.02 4.53 -3.38
C ALA A 45 6.35 4.32 -4.11
N TRP A 46 6.38 3.38 -5.06
CA TRP A 46 7.57 3.11 -5.86
C TRP A 46 7.93 4.31 -6.74
N VAL A 47 6.98 4.86 -7.49
CA VAL A 47 7.17 6.06 -8.33
C VAL A 47 7.70 7.22 -7.49
N TRP A 48 7.13 7.45 -6.31
CA TRP A 48 7.57 8.52 -5.42
C TRP A 48 8.96 8.27 -4.81
N SER A 49 9.31 7.00 -4.56
CA SER A 49 10.65 6.61 -4.09
C SER A 49 11.72 6.92 -5.13
N ILE A 50 11.47 6.61 -6.42
CA ILE A 50 12.45 6.76 -7.50
C ILE A 50 12.55 8.20 -8.05
N GLN A 51 11.60 9.08 -7.71
CA GLN A 51 11.68 10.47 -8.13
C GLN A 51 12.98 11.11 -7.62
N PRO A 52 13.79 11.72 -8.51
CA PRO A 52 15.03 12.37 -8.11
C PRO A 52 14.70 13.40 -7.05
N ASN A 53 15.38 13.29 -5.91
CA ASN A 53 15.20 14.23 -4.83
C ASN A 53 15.66 15.58 -5.36
N LYS A 54 14.72 16.49 -5.67
CA LYS A 54 15.02 17.89 -5.94
C LYS A 54 15.38 18.56 -4.62
N GLU A 55 16.44 18.07 -3.98
CA GLU A 55 17.12 18.82 -2.93
C GLU A 55 17.76 20.01 -3.65
N LYS A 56 17.26 21.21 -3.29
CA LYS A 56 17.84 22.50 -3.64
C LYS A 56 19.15 22.68 -2.87
#